data_AF-A0A518EXX9-F1
#
_entry.id   AF-A0A518EXX9-F1
#
_cell.length_a   1.000
_cell.length_b   1.000
_cell.length_c   1.000
_cell.angle_alpha   90.00
_cell.angle_beta   90.00
_cell.angle_gamma   90.00
#
_symmetry.space_group_name_H-M   'P 1'
#
loop_
_entity.id
_entity.type
_entity.pdbx_description
1 polymer ?
#
loop_
_entity_poly.entity_id
_entity_poly.type
_entity_poly.pdbx_seq_one_letter_code
_entity_poly.pdbx_strand_id
1 'polypeptide(L)'
;MRRPLHALHQRWPLALGACVLAAPFVLAHLPGSAAWLGPRDAEARAAMGPVQRALGPLASVAASVEWVRFRVALRSGDTARAYAIADSALELDPLGTSGWLDYAQHLIFERGSFLENESPEARRRWIQSGLDLLARGETVCRVPGELAFQAGLIRSGYLAAIPDEDLRWPGGPEALFDQGRRDLLRAVAAGRKGAREVLESLDEADR
;
A
#
# COMPACT_ATOMS: atom_id res chain seq x y z
N MET A 1 -12.92 18.20 61.59
CA MET A 1 -12.85 19.48 60.84
C MET A 1 -12.89 19.16 59.36
N ARG A 2 -13.95 19.60 58.68
CA ARG A 2 -14.19 19.45 57.24
C ARG A 2 -13.43 20.55 56.48
N ARG A 3 -12.76 20.20 55.39
CA ARG A 3 -12.88 20.87 54.08
C ARG A 3 -12.33 19.95 52.97
N PRO A 4 -13.13 19.65 51.93
CA PRO A 4 -12.73 18.86 50.77
C PRO A 4 -12.17 19.79 49.66
N LEU A 5 -11.20 19.33 48.88
CA LEU A 5 -10.79 20.00 47.64
C LEU A 5 -10.76 18.98 46.50
N HIS A 6 -11.84 19.08 45.72
CA HIS A 6 -11.94 18.94 44.27
C HIS A 6 -11.31 17.72 43.58
N ALA A 7 -12.22 16.81 43.23
CA ALA A 7 -12.15 15.94 42.07
C ALA A 7 -11.82 16.75 40.80
N LEU A 8 -10.67 16.46 40.19
CA LEU A 8 -10.37 16.80 38.80
C LEU A 8 -10.89 15.67 37.91
N HIS A 9 -12.16 15.77 37.56
CA HIS A 9 -12.73 15.07 36.42
C HIS A 9 -12.05 15.58 35.14
N GLN A 10 -11.04 14.85 34.69
CA GLN A 10 -10.42 15.07 33.37
C GLN A 10 -11.37 14.51 32.31
N ARG A 11 -12.36 15.31 31.93
CA ARG A 11 -13.28 15.05 30.81
C ARG A 11 -12.50 15.30 29.52
N TRP A 12 -12.14 14.23 28.82
CA TRP A 12 -11.66 14.32 27.44
C TRP A 12 -12.85 14.70 26.54
N PRO A 13 -12.82 15.82 25.82
CA PRO A 13 -13.88 16.15 24.88
C PRO A 13 -13.76 15.25 23.64
N LEU A 14 -14.71 14.32 23.51
CA LEU A 14 -15.13 13.75 22.23
C LEU A 14 -15.70 14.89 21.37
N ALA A 15 -14.91 15.44 20.46
CA ALA A 15 -15.39 16.25 19.33
C ALA A 15 -14.26 16.51 18.34
N LEU A 16 -14.22 15.74 17.26
CA LEU A 16 -13.75 16.07 15.91
C LEU A 16 -14.13 14.82 15.10
N GLY A 17 -15.24 14.75 14.39
CA GLY A 17 -15.67 15.72 13.39
C GLY A 17 -15.79 14.92 12.08
N ALA A 18 -16.97 14.38 11.83
CA ALA A 18 -17.34 13.87 10.52
C ALA A 18 -17.38 15.01 9.49
N CYS A 19 -17.28 14.64 8.20
CA CYS A 19 -17.21 15.49 6.99
C CYS A 19 -15.76 15.96 6.70
N VAL A 20 -15.17 15.72 5.53
CA VAL A 20 -15.70 15.89 4.17
C VAL A 20 -15.00 14.94 3.21
N LEU A 21 -15.80 14.30 2.36
CA LEU A 21 -15.40 13.71 1.09
C LEU A 21 -14.62 14.74 0.26
N ALA A 22 -13.31 14.55 0.13
CA ALA A 22 -12.55 15.15 -0.95
C ALA A 22 -11.74 14.02 -1.58
N ALA A 23 -12.30 13.46 -2.65
CA ALA A 23 -11.53 12.73 -3.65
C ALA A 23 -11.06 13.77 -4.66
N PRO A 24 -9.74 14.05 -4.78
CA PRO A 24 -9.23 14.86 -5.86
C PRO A 24 -8.10 14.13 -6.56
N PHE A 25 -8.35 13.00 -7.25
CA PHE A 25 -7.40 12.47 -8.22
C PHE A 25 -8.13 11.80 -9.39
N VAL A 26 -8.93 12.61 -10.07
CA VAL A 26 -9.25 12.39 -11.48
C VAL A 26 -8.60 13.56 -12.23
N LEU A 27 -7.81 13.24 -13.25
CA LEU A 27 -7.19 14.15 -14.23
C LEU A 27 -5.95 14.94 -13.81
N ALA A 28 -4.82 14.26 -13.62
CA ALA A 28 -3.51 14.85 -13.93
C ALA A 28 -2.40 13.79 -14.07
N HIS A 29 -2.46 12.87 -15.04
CA HIS A 29 -1.26 12.20 -15.60
C HIS A 29 -1.59 11.53 -16.96
N LEU A 30 -1.83 12.34 -17.99
CA LEU A 30 -1.53 11.94 -19.37
C LEU A 30 -0.29 12.71 -19.86
N PRO A 31 0.95 12.38 -19.44
CA PRO A 31 2.12 12.74 -20.20
C PRO A 31 2.44 11.60 -21.19
N GLY A 32 2.34 11.93 -22.49
CA GLY A 32 3.20 11.36 -23.52
C GLY A 32 2.97 9.90 -23.90
N SER A 33 1.96 9.66 -24.74
CA SER A 33 1.69 8.40 -25.45
C SER A 33 2.74 7.99 -26.50
N ALA A 34 3.98 8.45 -26.42
CA ALA A 34 5.02 8.15 -27.42
C ALA A 34 6.38 7.68 -26.86
N ALA A 35 6.59 7.66 -25.54
CA ALA A 35 7.85 7.20 -24.94
C ALA A 35 7.81 5.74 -24.39
N TRP A 36 6.67 5.06 -24.50
CA TRP A 36 6.36 3.77 -23.84
C TRP A 36 6.63 2.54 -24.70
N LEU A 37 7.81 2.48 -25.32
CA LEU A 37 8.28 1.29 -26.04
C LEU A 37 9.67 0.90 -25.53
N GLY A 38 9.81 0.79 -24.20
CA GLY A 38 10.99 0.19 -23.59
C GLY A 38 10.96 -1.35 -23.74
N PRO A 39 12.12 -2.04 -23.64
CA PRO A 39 12.19 -3.50 -23.67
C PRO A 39 11.25 -4.19 -22.66
N ARG A 40 11.05 -3.57 -21.49
CA ARG A 40 10.13 -4.06 -20.46
C ARG A 40 8.66 -3.92 -20.82
N ASP A 41 8.26 -2.93 -21.61
CA ASP A 41 6.87 -2.85 -22.09
C ASP A 41 6.57 -3.98 -23.08
N ALA A 42 7.57 -4.39 -23.87
CA ALA A 42 7.44 -5.54 -24.77
C ALA A 42 7.38 -6.86 -24.00
N GLU A 43 8.25 -7.05 -22.99
CA GLU A 43 8.20 -8.22 -22.10
C GLU A 43 6.89 -8.28 -21.29
N ALA A 44 6.45 -7.15 -20.74
CA ALA A 44 5.20 -7.02 -20.00
C ALA A 44 3.97 -7.32 -20.88
N ARG A 45 3.97 -6.87 -22.14
CA ARG A 45 2.94 -7.23 -23.12
C ARG A 45 3.00 -8.70 -23.53
N ALA A 46 4.19 -9.29 -23.62
CA ALA A 46 4.35 -10.71 -23.91
C ALA A 46 3.87 -11.59 -22.74
N ALA A 47 3.97 -11.09 -21.50
CA ALA A 47 3.43 -11.71 -20.30
C ALA A 47 1.90 -11.58 -20.16
N MET A 48 1.22 -10.84 -21.06
CA MET A 48 -0.22 -10.64 -20.96
C MET A 48 -1.02 -11.92 -21.23
N GLY A 49 -1.94 -12.22 -20.31
CA GLY A 49 -2.94 -13.27 -20.44
C GLY A 49 -3.88 -13.06 -21.63
N PRO A 50 -4.62 -14.11 -22.05
CA PRO A 50 -5.52 -14.04 -23.20
C PRO A 50 -6.58 -12.93 -23.11
N VAL A 51 -7.13 -12.71 -21.91
CA VAL A 51 -8.15 -11.70 -21.63
C VAL A 51 -7.60 -10.29 -21.81
N GLN A 52 -6.40 -10.03 -21.29
CA GLN A 52 -5.74 -8.72 -21.41
C GLN A 52 -5.39 -8.39 -22.86
N ARG A 53 -4.94 -9.38 -23.63
CA ARG A 53 -4.68 -9.21 -25.07
C ARG A 53 -5.96 -8.93 -25.87
N ALA A 54 -7.08 -9.56 -25.49
CA ALA A 54 -8.37 -9.32 -26.14
C ALA A 54 -8.95 -7.94 -25.81
N LEU A 55 -8.84 -7.50 -24.55
CA LEU A 55 -9.34 -6.19 -24.11
C LEU A 55 -8.41 -5.03 -24.52
N GLY A 56 -7.12 -5.30 -24.69
CA GLY A 56 -6.12 -4.33 -25.11
C GLY A 56 -6.16 -3.07 -24.22
N PRO A 57 -6.24 -1.86 -24.79
CA PRO A 57 -6.31 -0.61 -24.02
C PRO A 57 -7.50 -0.48 -23.08
N LEU A 58 -8.57 -1.28 -23.24
CA LEU A 58 -9.75 -1.23 -22.38
C LEU A 58 -9.58 -2.02 -21.09
N ALA A 59 -8.53 -2.82 -20.96
CA ALA A 59 -8.27 -3.64 -19.77
C ALA A 59 -8.12 -2.79 -18.51
N SER A 60 -7.43 -1.64 -18.61
CA SER A 60 -7.27 -0.69 -17.49
C SER A 60 -8.60 -0.01 -17.11
N VAL A 61 -9.48 0.23 -18.09
CA VAL A 61 -10.82 0.78 -17.84
C VAL A 61 -11.68 -0.25 -17.12
N ALA A 62 -11.64 -1.51 -17.56
CA ALA A 62 -12.34 -2.61 -16.90
C ALA A 62 -11.83 -2.81 -15.47
N ALA A 63 -10.51 -2.84 -15.26
CA ALA A 63 -9.92 -2.89 -13.93
C ALA A 63 -10.37 -1.71 -13.06
N SER A 64 -10.46 -0.50 -13.61
CA SER A 64 -10.97 0.68 -12.89
C SER A 64 -12.41 0.52 -12.41
N VAL A 65 -13.27 -0.13 -13.21
CA VAL A 65 -14.64 -0.47 -12.80
C VAL A 65 -14.63 -1.49 -11.66
N GLU A 66 -13.78 -2.50 -11.73
CA GLU A 66 -13.63 -3.47 -10.63
C GLU A 66 -13.15 -2.80 -9.34
N TRP A 67 -12.24 -1.82 -9.39
CA TRP A 67 -11.87 -1.04 -8.21
C TRP A 67 -13.02 -0.24 -7.60
N VAL A 68 -13.98 0.24 -8.41
CA VAL A 68 -15.22 0.83 -7.89
C VAL A 68 -16.08 -0.23 -7.21
N ARG A 69 -16.25 -1.40 -7.83
CA ARG A 69 -17.02 -2.51 -7.27
C ARG A 69 -16.42 -3.05 -5.96
N PHE A 70 -15.10 -3.13 -5.89
CA PHE A 70 -14.34 -3.46 -4.68
C PHE A 70 -14.73 -2.54 -3.52
N ARG A 71 -14.68 -1.22 -3.74
CA ARG A 71 -15.06 -0.23 -2.72
C ARG A 71 -16.53 -0.34 -2.32
N VAL A 72 -17.42 -0.65 -3.26
CA VAL A 72 -18.85 -0.89 -2.95
C VAL A 72 -19.01 -2.14 -2.08
N ALA A 73 -18.34 -3.24 -2.41
CA ALA A 73 -18.39 -4.48 -1.65
C ALA A 73 -17.81 -4.33 -0.23
N LEU A 74 -16.72 -3.57 -0.08
CA LEU A 74 -16.19 -3.20 1.24
C LEU A 74 -17.23 -2.45 2.07
N ARG A 75 -17.90 -1.44 1.49
CA ARG A 75 -18.94 -0.66 2.20
C ARG A 75 -20.17 -1.49 2.57
N SER A 76 -20.46 -2.57 1.85
CA SER A 76 -21.54 -3.51 2.21
C SER A 76 -21.12 -4.57 3.23
N GLY A 77 -19.86 -4.56 3.68
CA GLY A 77 -19.32 -5.54 4.64
C GLY A 77 -19.03 -6.93 4.03
N ASP A 78 -19.17 -7.09 2.71
CA ASP A 78 -18.94 -8.36 2.01
C ASP A 78 -17.46 -8.47 1.62
N THR A 79 -16.60 -8.72 2.62
CA THR A 79 -15.14 -8.70 2.46
C THR A 79 -14.62 -9.80 1.55
N ALA A 80 -15.23 -10.99 1.59
CA ALA A 80 -14.86 -12.10 0.72
C ALA A 80 -15.07 -11.73 -0.76
N ARG A 81 -16.24 -11.16 -1.08
CA ARG A 81 -16.52 -10.67 -2.43
C ARG A 81 -15.61 -9.51 -2.81
N ALA A 82 -15.34 -8.58 -1.90
CA ALA A 82 -14.45 -7.46 -2.16
C ALA A 82 -13.06 -7.96 -2.61
N TYR A 83 -12.46 -8.90 -1.89
CA TYR A 83 -11.13 -9.42 -2.26
C TYR A 83 -11.13 -10.18 -3.58
N ALA A 84 -12.17 -10.98 -3.85
CA ALA A 84 -12.30 -11.63 -5.17
C ALA A 84 -12.38 -10.61 -6.33
N ILE A 85 -13.03 -9.47 -6.11
CA ILE A 85 -13.08 -8.37 -7.09
C ILE A 85 -11.70 -7.70 -7.23
N ALA A 86 -11.00 -7.45 -6.14
CA ALA A 86 -9.66 -6.86 -6.16
C ALA A 86 -8.66 -7.76 -6.92
N ASP A 87 -8.69 -9.06 -6.66
CA ASP A 87 -7.87 -10.04 -7.39
C ASP A 87 -8.21 -10.02 -8.90
N SER A 88 -9.51 -9.99 -9.24
CA SER A 88 -9.95 -9.87 -10.64
C SER A 88 -9.49 -8.56 -11.29
N ALA A 89 -9.46 -7.44 -10.55
CA ALA A 89 -8.99 -6.16 -11.05
C ALA A 89 -7.49 -6.20 -11.38
N LEU A 90 -6.68 -6.85 -10.53
CA LEU A 90 -5.25 -7.08 -10.77
C LEU A 90 -5.02 -8.06 -11.93
N GLU A 91 -5.88 -9.06 -12.12
CA GLU A 91 -5.84 -9.93 -13.29
C GLU A 91 -6.23 -9.20 -14.57
N LEU A 92 -7.07 -8.18 -14.52
CA LEU A 92 -7.44 -7.39 -15.69
C LEU A 92 -6.32 -6.40 -16.09
N ASP A 93 -5.68 -5.73 -15.14
CA ASP A 93 -4.58 -4.80 -15.42
C ASP A 93 -3.39 -5.01 -14.48
N PRO A 94 -2.61 -6.08 -14.68
CA PRO A 94 -1.44 -6.37 -13.82
C PRO A 94 -0.31 -5.36 -14.03
N LEU A 95 -0.31 -4.63 -15.16
CA LEU A 95 0.71 -3.63 -15.45
C LEU A 95 0.44 -2.30 -14.72
N GLY A 96 -0.80 -2.08 -14.29
CA GLY A 96 -1.25 -0.91 -13.55
C GLY A 96 -0.69 -0.89 -12.13
N THR A 97 0.31 -0.05 -11.89
CA THR A 97 0.97 0.10 -10.57
C THR A 97 -0.01 0.50 -9.46
N SER A 98 -1.00 1.34 -9.78
CA SER A 98 -1.96 1.86 -8.79
C SER A 98 -2.81 0.77 -8.14
N GLY A 99 -3.25 -0.24 -8.89
CA GLY A 99 -4.08 -1.32 -8.34
C GLY A 99 -3.34 -2.12 -7.26
N TRP A 100 -2.06 -2.41 -7.49
CA TRP A 100 -1.19 -3.07 -6.51
C TRP A 100 -1.02 -2.24 -5.25
N LEU A 101 -0.77 -0.93 -5.41
CA LEU A 101 -0.61 -0.01 -4.29
C LEU A 101 -1.89 0.13 -3.48
N ASP A 102 -3.02 0.41 -4.13
CA ASP A 102 -4.31 0.62 -3.48
C ASP A 102 -4.71 -0.61 -2.66
N TYR A 103 -4.56 -1.81 -3.24
CA TYR A 103 -4.91 -3.03 -2.53
C TYR A 103 -3.94 -3.34 -1.38
N ALA A 104 -2.63 -3.18 -1.60
CA ALA A 104 -1.65 -3.37 -0.52
C ALA A 104 -1.88 -2.37 0.63
N GLN A 105 -2.18 -1.11 0.33
CA GLN A 105 -2.49 -0.09 1.34
C GLN A 105 -3.72 -0.46 2.14
N HIS A 106 -4.80 -0.93 1.50
CA HIS A 106 -5.98 -1.43 2.20
C HIS A 106 -5.62 -2.57 3.17
N LEU A 107 -4.84 -3.55 2.71
CA LEU A 107 -4.42 -4.68 3.54
C LEU A 107 -3.54 -4.23 4.72
N ILE A 108 -2.58 -3.34 4.48
CA ILE A 108 -1.59 -2.91 5.49
C ILE A 108 -2.22 -1.94 6.49
N PHE A 109 -2.89 -0.90 6.01
CA PHE A 109 -3.31 0.23 6.84
C PHE A 109 -4.75 0.16 7.33
N GLU A 110 -5.66 -0.48 6.58
CA GLU A 110 -7.04 -0.67 7.08
C GLU A 110 -7.13 -1.99 7.82
N ARG A 111 -6.90 -3.11 7.13
CA ARG A 111 -6.99 -4.45 7.74
C ARG A 111 -5.89 -4.67 8.77
N GLY A 112 -4.66 -4.22 8.53
CA GLY A 112 -3.56 -4.34 9.49
C GLY A 112 -3.63 -3.37 10.67
N SER A 113 -4.65 -2.50 10.75
CA SER A 113 -4.75 -1.50 11.83
C SER A 113 -5.16 -2.08 13.17
N PHE A 114 -4.86 -1.33 14.23
CA PHE A 114 -5.36 -1.56 15.58
C PHE A 114 -6.88 -1.41 15.71
N LEU A 115 -7.51 -0.66 14.82
CA LEU A 115 -8.97 -0.47 14.82
C LEU A 115 -9.69 -1.72 14.32
N GLU A 116 -9.11 -2.43 13.36
CA GLU A 116 -9.71 -3.64 12.77
C GLU A 116 -9.25 -4.93 13.43
N ASN A 117 -8.05 -4.95 14.01
CA ASN A 117 -7.49 -6.17 14.61
C ASN A 117 -6.79 -5.83 15.94
N GLU A 118 -7.29 -6.41 17.03
CA GLU A 118 -6.71 -6.24 18.37
C GLU A 118 -5.43 -7.07 18.60
N SER A 119 -5.31 -8.22 17.94
CA SER A 119 -4.14 -9.11 18.04
C SER A 119 -2.97 -8.62 17.18
N PRO A 120 -1.74 -8.51 17.75
CA PRO A 120 -0.51 -8.28 16.97
C PRO A 120 -0.31 -9.30 15.84
N GLU A 121 -0.61 -10.57 16.09
CA GLU A 121 -0.49 -11.65 15.12
C GLU A 121 -1.47 -11.51 13.96
N ALA A 122 -2.71 -11.08 14.24
CA ALA A 122 -3.70 -10.79 13.20
C ALA A 122 -3.29 -9.59 12.33
N ARG A 123 -2.83 -8.49 12.96
CA ARG A 123 -2.31 -7.32 12.24
C ARG A 123 -1.15 -7.69 11.33
N ARG A 124 -0.14 -8.41 11.86
CA ARG A 124 1.01 -8.87 11.07
C ARG A 124 0.63 -9.69 9.86
N ARG A 125 -0.34 -10.59 9.98
CA ARG A 125 -0.78 -11.41 8.84
C ARG A 125 -1.31 -10.53 7.70
N TRP A 126 -2.12 -9.52 8.02
CA TRP A 126 -2.61 -8.58 7.01
C TRP A 126 -1.50 -7.71 6.41
N ILE A 127 -0.62 -7.19 7.26
CA ILE A 127 0.53 -6.40 6.84
C ILE A 127 1.44 -7.22 5.91
N GLN A 128 1.77 -8.46 6.30
CA GLN A 128 2.56 -9.37 5.49
C GLN A 128 1.88 -9.65 4.14
N SER A 129 0.58 -9.93 4.12
CA SER A 129 -0.17 -10.13 2.87
C SER A 129 -0.07 -8.93 1.93
N GLY A 130 -0.16 -7.69 2.45
CA GLY A 130 0.00 -6.50 1.63
C GLY A 130 1.43 -6.31 1.12
N LEU A 131 2.45 -6.61 1.93
CA LEU A 131 3.85 -6.56 1.51
C LEU A 131 4.18 -7.63 0.46
N ASP A 132 3.63 -8.84 0.61
CA ASP A 132 3.75 -9.92 -0.37
C ASP A 132 3.04 -9.55 -1.68
N LEU A 133 1.90 -8.84 -1.60
CA LEU A 133 1.20 -8.32 -2.75
C LEU A 133 2.05 -7.29 -3.52
N LEU A 134 2.73 -6.37 -2.83
CA LEU A 134 3.67 -5.43 -3.46
C LEU A 134 4.82 -6.17 -4.15
N ALA A 135 5.40 -7.17 -3.49
CA ALA A 135 6.48 -7.97 -4.05
C ALA A 135 6.03 -8.75 -5.30
N ARG A 136 4.82 -9.32 -5.30
CA ARG A 136 4.22 -9.93 -6.51
C ARG A 136 4.06 -8.91 -7.62
N GLY A 137 3.50 -7.74 -7.32
CA GLY A 137 3.32 -6.67 -8.30
C GLY A 137 4.64 -6.20 -8.92
N GLU A 138 5.73 -6.15 -8.16
CA GLU A 138 7.04 -5.73 -8.65
C GLU A 138 7.58 -6.63 -9.78
N THR A 139 7.16 -7.89 -9.81
CA THR A 139 7.57 -8.84 -10.87
C THR A 139 6.89 -8.59 -12.21
N VAL A 140 5.76 -7.87 -12.24
CA VAL A 140 4.92 -7.73 -13.44
C VAL A 140 4.56 -6.29 -13.81
N CYS A 141 4.50 -5.37 -12.85
CA CYS A 141 3.99 -4.04 -13.11
C CYS A 141 4.95 -3.20 -13.96
N ARG A 142 4.43 -2.12 -14.56
CA ARG A 142 5.24 -1.29 -15.46
C ARG A 142 6.28 -0.43 -14.74
N VAL A 143 6.00 -0.07 -13.48
CA VAL A 143 6.87 0.80 -12.66
C VAL A 143 7.24 0.08 -11.35
N PRO A 144 8.04 -1.00 -11.42
CA PRO A 144 8.34 -1.84 -10.26
C PRO A 144 9.07 -1.09 -9.15
N GLY A 145 9.89 -0.11 -9.53
CA GLY A 145 10.60 0.74 -8.56
C GLY A 145 9.67 1.54 -7.65
N GLU A 146 8.44 1.84 -8.08
CA GLU A 146 7.47 2.52 -7.21
C GLU A 146 6.91 1.56 -6.15
N LEU A 147 6.64 0.30 -6.48
CA LEU A 147 6.20 -0.70 -5.50
C LEU A 147 7.29 -1.00 -4.47
N ALA A 148 8.53 -1.17 -4.93
CA ALA A 148 9.69 -1.34 -4.05
C ALA A 148 9.91 -0.11 -3.15
N PHE A 149 9.75 1.10 -3.70
CA PHE A 149 9.89 2.32 -2.92
C PHE A 149 8.83 2.42 -1.81
N GLN A 150 7.57 2.14 -2.13
CA GLN A 150 6.49 2.16 -1.15
C GLN A 150 6.66 1.08 -0.08
N ALA A 151 7.06 -0.14 -0.46
CA ALA A 151 7.40 -1.19 0.51
C ALA A 151 8.52 -0.76 1.46
N GLY A 152 9.55 -0.09 0.92
CA GLY A 152 10.64 0.50 1.69
C GLY A 152 10.15 1.49 2.74
N LEU A 153 9.40 2.51 2.32
CA LEU A 153 8.83 3.52 3.22
C LEU A 153 7.93 2.91 4.29
N ILE A 154 7.08 1.95 3.91
CA ILE A 154 6.18 1.28 4.84
C ILE A 154 7.00 0.55 5.91
N ARG A 155 8.01 -0.23 5.53
CA ARG A 155 8.78 -1.01 6.49
C ARG A 155 9.65 -0.14 7.38
N SER A 156 10.53 0.69 6.81
CA SER A 156 11.53 1.43 7.58
C SER A 156 10.99 2.70 8.22
N GLY A 157 9.96 3.32 7.64
CA GLY A 157 9.40 4.59 8.13
C GLY A 157 8.17 4.39 9.01
N TYR A 158 7.25 3.52 8.61
CA TYR A 158 5.98 3.35 9.33
C TYR A 158 6.03 2.18 10.33
N LEU A 159 6.28 0.96 9.87
CA LEU A 159 6.19 -0.24 10.70
C LEU A 159 7.29 -0.29 11.75
N ALA A 160 8.52 0.10 11.41
CA ALA A 160 9.62 0.15 12.36
C ALA A 160 9.42 1.17 13.50
N ALA A 161 8.50 2.15 13.31
CA ALA A 161 8.16 3.13 14.33
C ALA A 161 7.04 2.65 15.28
N ILE A 162 6.40 1.51 15.01
CA ILE A 162 5.40 0.92 15.90
C ILE A 162 6.13 0.21 17.05
N PRO A 163 5.71 0.38 18.32
CA PRO A 163 6.28 -0.35 19.44
C PRO A 163 6.31 -1.87 19.20
N ASP A 164 7.42 -2.53 19.54
CA ASP A 164 7.59 -3.95 19.21
C ASP A 164 6.57 -4.85 19.92
N GLU A 165 6.15 -4.49 21.13
CA GLU A 165 5.09 -5.19 21.85
C GLU A 165 3.75 -5.22 21.09
N ASP A 166 3.52 -4.20 20.26
CA ASP A 166 2.28 -3.98 19.52
C ASP A 166 2.30 -4.66 18.15
N LEU A 167 3.44 -4.74 17.47
CA LEU A 167 3.51 -5.41 16.16
C LEU A 167 4.10 -6.82 16.27
N ARG A 168 5.05 -7.04 17.18
CA ARG A 168 5.80 -8.29 17.38
C ARG A 168 6.37 -8.83 16.08
N TRP A 169 7.01 -7.96 15.31
CA TRP A 169 7.55 -8.33 14.02
C TRP A 169 8.69 -9.36 14.20
N PRO A 170 8.80 -10.40 13.35
CA PRO A 170 9.93 -11.32 13.45
C PRO A 170 11.25 -10.58 13.26
N GLY A 171 12.13 -10.62 14.27
CA GLY A 171 13.38 -9.84 14.30
C GLY A 171 13.21 -8.38 14.74
N GLY A 172 12.02 -7.98 15.18
CA GLY A 172 11.74 -6.67 15.74
C GLY A 172 11.82 -5.50 14.74
N PRO A 173 11.83 -4.26 15.25
CA PRO A 173 11.92 -3.04 14.45
C PRO A 173 13.19 -2.96 13.58
N GLU A 174 14.33 -3.47 14.07
CA GLU A 174 15.59 -3.50 13.32
C GLU A 174 15.46 -4.34 12.04
N ALA A 175 14.83 -5.50 12.12
CA ALA A 175 14.56 -6.32 10.94
C ALA A 175 13.65 -5.62 9.91
N LEU A 176 12.67 -4.82 10.37
CA LEU A 176 11.84 -3.99 9.49
C LEU A 176 12.66 -2.90 8.81
N PHE A 177 13.52 -2.23 9.55
CA PHE A 177 14.41 -1.21 9.00
C PHE A 177 15.31 -1.78 7.91
N ASP A 178 15.98 -2.89 8.18
CA ASP A 178 16.84 -3.62 7.25
C ASP A 178 16.10 -4.09 6.00
N GLN A 179 14.88 -4.62 6.17
CA GLN A 179 14.04 -5.04 5.05
C GLN A 179 13.64 -3.82 4.20
N GLY A 180 13.22 -2.71 4.83
CA GLY A 180 12.87 -1.48 4.14
C GLY A 180 14.04 -0.88 3.37
N ARG A 181 15.26 -0.93 3.95
CA ARG A 181 16.50 -0.54 3.27
C ARG A 181 16.75 -1.35 2.00
N ARG A 182 16.56 -2.68 2.05
CA ARG A 182 16.66 -3.54 0.87
C ARG A 182 15.62 -3.21 -0.19
N ASP A 183 14.40 -2.88 0.21
CA ASP A 183 13.33 -2.48 -0.70
C ASP A 183 13.68 -1.14 -1.40
N LEU A 184 14.23 -0.17 -0.67
CA LEU A 184 14.72 1.09 -1.25
C LEU A 184 15.91 0.89 -2.20
N LEU A 185 16.84 0.00 -1.88
CA LEU A 185 17.93 -0.36 -2.80
C LEU A 185 17.39 -0.93 -4.12
N ARG A 186 16.34 -1.76 -4.07
CA ARG A 186 15.65 -2.25 -5.27
C ARG A 186 14.97 -1.11 -6.04
N ALA A 187 14.36 -0.15 -5.35
CA ALA A 187 13.78 1.03 -5.98
C ALA A 187 14.85 1.91 -6.68
N VAL A 188 16.02 2.09 -6.07
CA VAL A 188 17.17 2.78 -6.68
C VAL A 188 17.65 2.05 -7.92
N ALA A 189 17.81 0.72 -7.84
CA ALA A 189 18.22 -0.10 -8.99
C ALA A 189 17.20 -0.05 -10.14
N ALA A 190 15.92 0.13 -9.83
CA ALA A 190 14.85 0.32 -10.80
C ALA A 190 14.74 1.77 -11.34
N GLY A 191 15.59 2.70 -10.88
CA GLY A 191 15.63 4.08 -11.36
C GLY A 191 14.54 4.99 -10.79
N ARG A 192 13.92 4.65 -9.65
CA ARG A 192 12.88 5.48 -9.03
C ARG A 192 13.50 6.76 -8.45
N LYS A 193 13.11 7.91 -9.00
CA LYS A 193 13.56 9.24 -8.53
C LYS A 193 13.21 9.45 -7.06
N GLY A 194 14.10 9.99 -6.24
CA GLY A 194 13.84 10.21 -4.81
C GLY A 194 14.15 8.99 -3.93
N ALA A 195 14.38 7.80 -4.50
CA ALA A 195 14.67 6.60 -3.69
C ALA A 195 16.07 6.66 -3.05
N ARG A 196 17.04 7.28 -3.74
CA ARG A 196 18.41 7.40 -3.24
C ARG A 196 18.48 8.36 -2.06
N GLU A 197 17.81 9.50 -2.20
CA GLU A 197 17.75 10.55 -1.20
C GLU A 197 17.14 10.02 0.11
N VAL A 198 16.06 9.24 0.02
CA VAL A 198 15.45 8.58 1.18
C VAL A 198 16.40 7.55 1.80
N LEU A 199 17.08 6.75 0.99
CA LEU A 199 18.04 5.76 1.48
C LEU A 199 19.21 6.43 2.22
N GLU A 200 19.73 7.54 1.70
CA GLU A 200 20.78 8.32 2.33
C GLU A 200 20.30 8.91 3.67
N SER A 201 19.08 9.46 3.73
CA SER A 201 18.49 9.94 4.99
C SER A 201 18.29 8.85 6.04
N LEU A 202 17.98 7.61 5.63
CA LEU A 202 17.89 6.48 6.56
C LEU A 202 19.26 6.09 7.10
N ASP A 203 20.28 6.03 6.24
CA ASP A 203 21.66 5.71 6.63
C ASP A 203 22.28 6.80 7.54
N GLU A 204 21.78 8.04 7.48
CA GLU A 204 22.14 9.13 8.41
C GLU A 204 21.45 8.99 9.77
N ALA A 205 20.17 8.56 9.79
CA ALA A 205 19.41 8.39 11.03
C ALA A 205 19.88 7.21 11.89
N ASP A 206 20.58 6.24 11.29
CA ASP A 206 21.12 5.05 11.96
C ASP A 206 22.49 5.29 12.64
N ARG A 207 23.13 6.45 12.41
CA ARG A 207 24.44 6.82 12.99
C ARG A 207 24.32 7.58 14.30
#